data_AF-A0A1G2QF83-F1
#
_entry.id   AF-A0A1G2QF83-F1
#
_cell.length_a   1.000
_cell.length_b   1.000
_cell.length_c   1.000
_cell.angle_alpha   90.00
_cell.angle_beta   90.00
_cell.angle_gamma   90.00
#
_symmetry.space_group_name_H-M   'P 1'
#
loop_
_entity.id
_entity.type
_entity.pdbx_description
1 polymer ?
#
loop_
_entity_poly.entity_id
_entity_poly.type
_entity_poly.pdbx_seq_one_letter_code
_entity_poly.pdbx_strand_id
1 'polypeptide(L)'
;MLAEVVKICQQEKIDSIVCGLSLDFSGQNNPIAVDAKNFCDQLATKTGLPLNFENEALTSVLAGQISPRNKELDARAAALILQRYLDRQS
;
A
#
# COMPACT_ATOMS: atom_id res chain seq x y z
N MET A 1 -7.63 5.06 13.34
CA MET A 1 -6.95 4.60 12.11
C MET A 1 -7.75 4.86 10.84
N LEU A 2 -8.81 4.10 10.47
CA LEU A 2 -9.53 4.30 9.20
C LEU A 2 -10.11 5.73 9.04
N ALA A 3 -10.81 6.23 10.05
CA ALA A 3 -11.42 7.56 10.03
C ALA A 3 -10.38 8.70 9.92
N GLU A 4 -9.19 8.50 10.48
CA GLU A 4 -8.11 9.50 10.41
C GLU A 4 -7.53 9.58 8.99
N VAL A 5 -7.32 8.43 8.35
CA VAL A 5 -6.85 8.39 6.96
C VAL A 5 -7.90 8.99 6.01
N VAL A 6 -9.19 8.69 6.20
CA VAL A 6 -10.28 9.32 5.43
C VAL A 6 -10.24 10.85 5.57
N LYS A 7 -10.03 11.35 6.79
CA LYS A 7 -9.92 12.79 7.05
C LYS A 7 -8.73 13.40 6.33
N ILE A 8 -7.58 12.74 6.35
CA ILE A 8 -6.38 13.17 5.61
C ILE A 8 -6.68 13.21 4.11
N CYS A 9 -7.31 12.17 3.55
CA CYS A 9 -7.68 12.14 2.13
C CYS A 9 -8.55 13.35 1.72
N GLN A 10 -9.49 13.74 2.59
CA GLN A 10 -10.36 14.90 2.36
C GLN A 10 -9.64 16.24 2.51
N GLN A 11 -8.77 16.37 3.52
CA GLN A 11 -8.05 17.61 3.81
C GLN A 11 -6.98 17.91 2.74
N GLU A 12 -6.23 16.88 2.36
CA GLU A 12 -5.15 16.98 1.37
C GLU A 12 -5.64 16.88 -0.08
N LYS A 13 -6.97 16.70 -0.28
CA LYS A 13 -7.61 16.58 -1.60
C LYS A 13 -6.95 15.49 -2.47
N ILE A 14 -6.84 14.30 -1.91
CA ILE A 14 -6.22 13.16 -2.60
C ILE A 14 -7.10 12.71 -3.77
N ASP A 15 -6.49 12.55 -4.95
CA ASP A 15 -7.19 12.12 -6.17
C ASP A 15 -7.28 10.60 -6.32
N SER A 16 -6.32 9.85 -5.75
CA SER A 16 -6.27 8.39 -5.86
C SER A 16 -5.51 7.74 -4.70
N ILE A 17 -5.85 6.49 -4.41
CA ILE A 17 -5.20 5.67 -3.40
C ILE A 17 -4.38 4.60 -4.11
N VAL A 18 -3.13 4.41 -3.70
CA VAL A 18 -2.26 3.33 -4.17
C VAL A 18 -1.91 2.44 -2.98
N CYS A 19 -2.14 1.14 -3.10
CA CYS A 19 -1.94 0.16 -2.05
C CYS A 19 -1.00 -0.95 -2.54
N GLY A 20 0.09 -1.18 -1.82
CA GLY A 20 0.98 -2.29 -2.11
C GLY A 20 0.40 -3.61 -1.60
N LEU A 21 0.52 -4.67 -2.42
CA LEU A 21 0.18 -6.03 -2.02
C LEU A 21 1.46 -6.87 -1.93
N SER A 22 1.88 -7.17 -0.70
CA SER A 22 2.83 -8.24 -0.39
C SER A 22 2.19 -9.59 -0.67
N LEU A 23 2.35 -10.10 -1.90
CA LEU A 23 2.07 -11.50 -2.20
C LEU A 23 3.18 -12.35 -1.59
N ASP A 24 2.80 -13.38 -0.83
CA ASP A 24 3.78 -14.35 -0.37
C ASP A 24 4.32 -15.16 -1.57
N PHE A 25 5.62 -15.42 -1.58
CA PHE A 25 6.35 -16.09 -2.67
C PHE A 25 5.82 -17.51 -2.98
N SER A 26 4.99 -18.06 -2.10
CA SER A 26 4.42 -19.40 -2.18
C SER A 26 3.00 -19.46 -2.77
N GLY A 27 2.37 -18.31 -3.08
CA GLY A 27 0.97 -18.27 -3.50
C GLY A 27 -0.02 -18.66 -2.40
N GLN A 28 0.43 -18.80 -1.14
CA GLN A 28 -0.46 -18.99 0.01
C GLN A 28 -0.84 -17.65 0.64
N ASN A 29 -2.11 -17.55 1.03
CA ASN A 29 -2.70 -16.37 1.64
C ASN A 29 -1.95 -15.99 2.92
N ASN A 30 -1.18 -14.90 2.88
CA ASN A 30 -0.70 -14.25 4.09
C ASN A 30 -1.87 -13.46 4.68
N PRO A 31 -2.35 -13.76 5.91
CA PRO A 31 -3.44 -13.02 6.54
C PRO A 31 -3.21 -11.50 6.57
N ILE A 32 -1.95 -11.08 6.66
CA ILE A 32 -1.54 -9.68 6.64
C ILE A 32 -1.87 -9.00 5.30
N ALA A 33 -1.70 -9.72 4.18
CA ALA A 33 -2.03 -9.19 2.86
C ALA A 33 -3.55 -9.08 2.66
N VAL A 34 -4.31 -10.02 3.23
CA VAL A 34 -5.78 -9.98 3.23
C VAL A 34 -6.28 -8.79 4.05
N ASP A 35 -5.72 -8.57 5.24
CA ASP A 35 -6.10 -7.44 6.10
C ASP A 35 -5.74 -6.09 5.47
N ALA A 36 -4.55 -5.98 4.84
CA ALA A 36 -4.14 -4.79 4.12
C ALA A 36 -5.07 -4.49 2.94
N LYS A 37 -5.43 -5.52 2.16
CA LYS A 37 -6.40 -5.38 1.07
C LYS A 37 -7.77 -4.91 1.59
N ASN A 38 -8.29 -5.57 2.61
CA ASN A 38 -9.59 -5.21 3.21
C ASN A 38 -9.60 -3.78 3.75
N PHE A 39 -8.48 -3.32 4.32
CA PHE A 39 -8.34 -1.95 4.78
C PHE A 39 -8.34 -0.94 3.61
N CYS A 40 -7.58 -1.21 2.56
CA CYS A 40 -7.56 -0.39 1.35
C CYS A 40 -8.94 -0.34 0.67
N ASP A 41 -9.64 -1.47 0.58
CA ASP A 41 -11.00 -1.54 0.01
C ASP A 41 -12.00 -0.71 0.84
N GLN A 42 -11.90 -0.75 2.17
CA GLN A 42 -12.71 0.09 3.06
C GLN A 42 -12.40 1.58 2.88
N LEU A 43 -11.13 1.96 2.71
CA LEU A 43 -10.75 3.34 2.43
C LEU A 43 -11.35 3.83 1.12
N ALA A 44 -11.23 3.05 0.05
CA ALA A 44 -11.81 3.38 -1.24
C ALA A 44 -13.34 3.55 -1.14
N THR A 45 -14.01 2.62 -0.45
CA THR A 45 -15.46 2.67 -0.24
C THR A 45 -15.90 3.92 0.55
N LYS A 46 -15.13 4.30 1.58
CA LYS A 46 -15.45 5.46 2.44
C LYS A 46 -15.11 6.81 1.80
N THR A 47 -14.06 6.85 0.98
CA THR A 47 -13.60 8.09 0.35
C THR A 47 -14.23 8.31 -1.04
N GLY A 48 -14.69 7.25 -1.69
CA GLY A 48 -15.12 7.28 -3.09
C GLY A 48 -13.96 7.43 -4.08
N LEU A 49 -12.71 7.31 -3.61
CA LEU A 49 -11.52 7.50 -4.44
C LEU A 49 -11.14 6.22 -5.19
N PRO A 50 -10.56 6.35 -6.39
CA PRO A 50 -10.02 5.20 -7.11
C PRO A 50 -8.88 4.56 -6.32
N LEU A 51 -8.93 3.24 -6.22
CA LEU A 51 -7.93 2.42 -5.54
C LEU A 51 -7.15 1.59 -6.57
N ASN A 52 -5.83 1.77 -6.59
CA ASN A 52 -4.90 1.02 -7.42
C ASN A 52 -4.04 0.11 -6.54
N PHE A 53 -3.81 -1.10 -7.02
CA PHE A 53 -2.93 -2.06 -6.36
C PHE A 53 -1.63 -2.19 -7.13
N GLU A 54 -0.51 -2.15 -6.41
CA GLU A 54 0.81 -2.39 -6.96
C GLU A 54 1.46 -3.60 -6.29
N ASN A 55 2.13 -4.45 -7.07
CA ASN A 55 2.68 -5.70 -6.59
C ASN A 55 4.02 -5.47 -5.88
N GLU A 56 4.10 -5.76 -4.58
CA GLU A 56 5.29 -5.57 -3.76
C GLU A 56 6.32 -6.71 -3.91
N ALA A 57 6.03 -7.77 -4.69
CA ALA A 57 6.91 -8.94 -4.82
C ALA A 57 8.34 -8.58 -5.29
N LEU A 58 8.49 -7.53 -6.10
CA LEU A 58 9.80 -7.05 -6.57
C LEU A 58 10.53 -6.16 -5.56
N THR A 59 9.85 -5.62 -4.53
CA THR A 59 10.46 -4.76 -3.51
C THR A 59 11.08 -5.59 -2.39
N SER A 60 10.48 -6.71 -1.98
CA SER A 60 11.05 -7.58 -0.93
C SER A 60 12.34 -8.29 -1.37
N VAL A 61 12.54 -8.52 -2.67
CA VAL A 61 13.78 -9.11 -3.21
C VAL A 61 14.88 -8.06 -3.37
N LEU A 62 14.52 -6.83 -3.75
CA LEU A 62 15.48 -5.72 -3.81
C LEU A 62 15.84 -5.20 -2.40
N ALA A 63 14.90 -5.24 -1.46
CA ALA A 63 15.08 -4.94 -0.05
C ALA A 63 15.40 -6.23 0.72
N GLY A 64 16.50 -6.91 0.36
CA GLY A 64 16.96 -8.20 0.91
C GLY A 64 17.29 -8.24 2.42
N GLN A 65 16.49 -7.59 3.24
CA GLN A 65 16.59 -7.55 4.69
C GLN A 65 15.18 -7.60 5.27
N ILE A 66 14.80 -8.76 5.82
CA ILE A 66 13.83 -8.81 6.90
C ILE A 66 14.51 -8.16 8.11
N SER A 67 14.67 -6.84 8.06
CA SER A 67 15.03 -6.03 9.22
C SER A 67 13.77 -5.86 10.08
N PRO A 68 13.90 -5.73 11.42
CA PRO A 68 12.74 -5.52 12.28
C PRO A 68 11.95 -4.29 11.79
N ARG A 69 10.65 -4.47 11.56
CA ARG A 69 9.72 -3.40 11.11
C ARG A 69 9.91 -2.16 11.98
N ASN A 70 10.24 -1.04 11.36
CA ASN A 70 10.27 0.27 12.00
C ASN A 70 9.50 1.27 11.13
N LYS A 71 8.99 2.35 11.73
CA LYS A 71 8.12 3.33 11.05
C LYS A 71 8.80 3.97 9.82
N GLU A 72 10.11 4.08 9.83
CA GLU A 72 10.90 4.66 8.73
C GLU A 72 10.97 3.72 7.52
N LEU A 73 11.09 2.41 7.75
CA LEU A 73 11.05 1.37 6.73
C LEU A 73 9.66 1.29 6.07
N ASP A 74 8.59 1.36 6.86
CA ASP A 74 7.22 1.33 6.35
C ASP A 74 6.92 2.55 5.44
N ALA A 75 7.36 3.75 5.86
CA ALA A 75 7.21 4.97 5.06
C ALA A 75 8.03 4.91 3.76
N ARG A 76 9.25 4.34 3.81
CA ARG A 76 10.08 4.13 2.62
C ARG A 76 9.45 3.13 1.65
N ALA A 77 8.89 2.03 2.17
CA ALA A 77 8.18 1.06 1.35
C ALA A 77 6.99 1.71 0.62
N ALA A 78 6.17 2.48 1.35
CA ALA A 78 5.05 3.25 0.78
C ALA A 78 5.51 4.21 -0.33
N ALA A 79 6.60 4.95 -0.12
CA ALA A 79 7.15 5.84 -1.13
C ALA A 79 7.64 5.10 -2.39
N LEU A 80 8.27 3.95 -2.24
CA LEU A 80 8.72 3.12 -3.37
C LEU A 80 7.55 2.55 -4.18
N ILE A 81 6.47 2.14 -3.51
CA ILE A 81 5.24 1.67 -4.17
C ILE A 81 4.64 2.80 -5.01
N LEU A 82 4.54 4.00 -4.44
CA LEU A 82 4.03 5.17 -5.14
C LEU A 82 4.92 5.53 -6.34
N GLN A 83 6.25 5.54 -6.17
CA GLN A 83 7.17 5.83 -7.27
C GLN A 83 6.96 4.86 -8.43
N ARG A 84 6.87 3.55 -8.16
CA ARG A 84 6.63 2.53 -9.19
C ARG A 84 5.31 2.72 -9.93
N TYR A 85 4.24 3.05 -9.19
CA TYR A 85 2.95 3.35 -9.80
C TYR A 85 3.05 4.53 -10.78
N LEU A 86 3.72 5.60 -10.37
CA LEU A 86 3.92 6.79 -11.21
C LEU A 86 4.79 6.50 -12.43
N ASP A 87 5.89 5.75 -12.25
CA ASP A 87 6.79 5.33 -13.34
C ASP A 87 6.09 4.45 -14.40
N ARG A 88 5.04 3.72 -14.01
CA ARG A 88 4.23 2.91 -14.96
C ARG A 88 3.23 3.75 -15.75
N GLN A 89 2.88 4.94 -15.25
CA GLN A 89 1.93 5.85 -15.90
C GLN A 89 2.58 6.86 -16.84
N SER A 90 3.91 7.01 -16.80
CA SER A 90 4.71 7.80 -17.74
C SER A 90 5.02 7.04 -19.03
#